data_AF-A0A1R4IGP7-F1
#
_entry.id   AF-A0A1R4IGP7-F1
#
_cell.length_a   1.000
_cell.length_b   1.000
_cell.length_c   1.000
_cell.angle_alpha   90.00
_cell.angle_beta   90.00
_cell.angle_gamma   90.00
#
_symmetry.space_group_name_H-M   'P 1'
#
loop_
_entity.id
_entity.type
_entity.pdbx_description
1 polymer ?
#
loop_
_entity_poly.entity_id
_entity_poly.type
_entity_poly.pdbx_seq_one_letter_code
_entity_poly.pdbx_strand_id
1 'polypeptide(L)'
;MAVGFATAHDLFDPSIIPCTITLYGWIDKGIVRTMNMDLLEKLSHKPKDSSYRSQTNKRILGQSIEQRPAEIDDRQTFGHW
;
A
#
# COMPACT_ATOMS: atom_id res chain seq x y z
N MET A 1 -11.72 -8.83 2.18
CA MET A 1 -11.83 -7.77 1.14
C MET A 1 -12.95 -8.17 0.18
N ALA A 2 -13.97 -7.33 -0.05
CA ALA A 2 -15.25 -7.74 -0.67
C ALA A 2 -15.12 -8.43 -2.04
N VAL A 3 -14.17 -7.97 -2.86
CA VAL A 3 -13.83 -8.58 -4.15
C VAL A 3 -13.30 -10.00 -3.98
N GLY A 4 -12.36 -10.20 -3.05
CA GLY A 4 -11.81 -11.54 -2.77
C GLY A 4 -12.84 -12.49 -2.16
N PHE A 5 -13.78 -11.97 -1.37
CA PHE A 5 -14.90 -12.75 -0.86
C PHE A 5 -15.81 -13.23 -1.99
N ALA A 6 -16.20 -12.33 -2.90
CA ALA A 6 -17.03 -12.67 -4.06
C ALA A 6 -16.38 -13.73 -4.97
N THR A 7 -15.06 -13.65 -5.19
CA THR A 7 -14.31 -14.64 -5.95
C THR A 7 -14.20 -15.99 -5.21
N ALA A 8 -13.96 -15.98 -3.90
CA ALA A 8 -13.81 -17.21 -3.12
C ALA A 8 -15.11 -18.02 -2.96
N HIS A 9 -16.26 -17.34 -3.06
CA HIS A 9 -17.58 -17.94 -2.94
C HIS A 9 -18.32 -18.10 -4.27
N ASP A 10 -17.65 -17.88 -5.41
CA ASP A 10 -18.22 -17.99 -6.77
C ASP A 10 -19.57 -17.26 -6.92
N LEU A 11 -19.72 -16.10 -6.28
CA LEU A 11 -20.99 -15.36 -6.25
C LEU A 11 -21.31 -14.67 -7.57
N PHE A 12 -20.28 -14.38 -8.35
CA PHE A 12 -20.34 -13.63 -9.60
C PHE A 12 -19.31 -14.20 -10.57
N ASP A 13 -19.56 -14.01 -11.87
CA ASP A 13 -18.58 -14.39 -12.88
C ASP A 13 -17.29 -13.54 -12.72
N PRO A 14 -16.08 -14.14 -12.77
CA PRO A 14 -14.84 -13.40 -12.60
C PRO A 14 -14.66 -12.22 -13.56
N SER A 15 -15.27 -12.26 -14.75
CA SER A 15 -15.20 -11.17 -15.74
C SER A 15 -15.98 -9.93 -15.34
N ILE A 16 -17.00 -10.06 -14.48
CA ILE A 16 -17.83 -8.94 -14.01
C ILE A 16 -17.38 -8.41 -12.66
N ILE A 17 -16.48 -9.11 -11.96
CA ILE A 17 -15.96 -8.68 -10.66
C ILE A 17 -14.93 -7.54 -10.87
N PRO A 18 -15.23 -6.31 -10.45
CA PRO A 18 -14.29 -5.20 -10.58
C PRO A 18 -13.12 -5.32 -9.60
N CYS A 19 -12.00 -4.64 -9.88
CA CYS A 19 -10.94 -4.48 -8.89
C CYS A 19 -11.44 -3.60 -7.72
N THR A 20 -10.82 -3.73 -6.54
CA THR A 20 -11.26 -3.01 -5.32
C THR A 20 -11.24 -1.49 -5.48
N ILE A 21 -10.29 -0.94 -6.24
CA ILE A 21 -10.22 0.50 -6.52
C ILE A 21 -11.43 0.94 -7.33
N THR A 22 -11.79 0.20 -8.38
CA THR A 22 -12.96 0.48 -9.22
C THR A 22 -14.25 0.34 -8.43
N LEU A 23 -14.37 -0.71 -7.61
CA LEU A 23 -15.53 -0.92 -6.74
C LEU A 23 -15.76 0.28 -5.81
N TYR A 24 -14.72 0.75 -5.12
CA TYR A 24 -14.84 1.93 -4.27
C TYR A 24 -15.19 3.19 -5.06
N GLY A 25 -14.57 3.37 -6.23
CA GLY A 25 -14.92 4.49 -7.12
C GLY A 25 -16.37 4.45 -7.59
N TRP A 26 -16.98 3.28 -7.78
CA TRP A 26 -18.39 3.14 -8.15
C TRP A 26 -19.33 3.40 -6.98
N ILE A 27 -18.95 3.00 -5.76
CA ILE A 27 -19.73 3.28 -4.54
C ILE A 27 -19.76 4.80 -4.29
N ASP A 28 -18.61 5.47 -4.37
CA ASP A 28 -18.51 6.92 -4.14
C ASP A 28 -19.27 7.73 -5.22
N LYS A 29 -19.35 7.18 -6.45
CA LYS A 29 -20.14 7.75 -7.54
C LYS A 29 -21.63 7.36 -7.51
N GLY A 30 -22.06 6.50 -6.60
CA GLY A 30 -23.44 6.02 -6.49
C GLY A 30 -23.91 5.15 -7.67
N ILE A 31 -22.98 4.56 -8.42
CA ILE A 31 -23.29 3.71 -9.59
C ILE A 31 -23.82 2.34 -9.12
N VAL A 32 -23.32 1.85 -7.99
CA VAL A 32 -23.77 0.62 -7.35
C VAL A 32 -24.68 0.95 -6.17
N ARG A 33 -25.72 0.13 -5.96
CA ARG A 33 -26.66 0.30 -4.83
C ARG A 33 -26.06 -0.08 -3.47
N THR A 34 -24.86 -0.65 -3.46
CA THR A 34 -24.16 -1.08 -2.26
C THR A 34 -23.54 0.12 -1.54
N MET A 35 -23.77 0.22 -0.24
CA MET A 35 -23.14 1.23 0.61
C MET A 35 -21.84 0.69 1.21
N ASN A 36 -20.93 1.60 1.59
CA ASN A 36 -19.73 1.22 2.34
C ASN A 36 -20.04 0.46 3.64
N MET A 37 -21.25 0.61 4.19
CA MET A 37 -21.75 -0.11 5.36
C MET A 37 -21.98 -1.61 5.09
N ASP A 38 -22.37 -1.96 3.86
CA ASP A 38 -22.62 -3.34 3.44
C ASP A 38 -21.30 -4.11 3.23
N LEU A 39 -20.19 -3.39 3.06
CA LEU A 39 -18.85 -3.96 3.07
C LEU A 39 -18.35 -4.06 4.53
N LEU A 40 -18.94 -4.97 5.31
CA LEU A 40 -18.58 -5.22 6.72
C LEU A 40 -17.07 -5.39 6.94
N GLU A 41 -16.37 -5.98 5.97
CA GLU A 41 -14.92 -6.12 6.01
C GLU A 41 -14.18 -4.77 6.00
N LYS A 42 -14.71 -3.75 5.30
CA LYS A 42 -14.15 -2.38 5.29
C LYS A 42 -14.21 -1.76 6.68
N LEU A 43 -15.31 -1.98 7.41
CA LEU A 43 -15.48 -1.48 8.78
C LEU A 43 -14.65 -2.27 9.81
N SER A 44 -14.36 -3.54 9.53
CA SER A 44 -13.51 -4.39 10.39
C SER A 44 -12.03 -3.99 10.35
N HIS A 45 -11.56 -3.40 9.24
CA HIS A 45 -10.19 -2.90 9.14
C HIS A 45 -9.98 -1.73 10.10
N LYS A 46 -9.26 -1.99 11.20
CA LYS A 46 -8.80 -0.92 12.09
C LYS A 46 -7.98 0.09 11.27
N PRO A 47 -8.31 1.39 11.33
CA PRO A 47 -7.48 2.40 10.69
C PRO A 47 -6.07 2.29 11.27
N LYS A 48 -5.06 2.48 10.41
CA LYS A 48 -3.67 2.43 10.87
C LYS A 48 -3.49 3.52 11.91
N ASP A 49 -3.13 3.13 13.13
CA ASP A 49 -2.96 4.06 14.24
C ASP A 49 -2.02 5.21 13.82
N SER A 50 -2.37 6.43 14.20
CA SER A 50 -1.54 7.61 13.90
C SER A 50 -0.12 7.46 14.45
N SER A 51 0.04 6.69 15.53
CA SER A 51 1.33 6.32 16.13
C SER A 51 2.24 5.53 15.18
N TYR A 52 1.68 4.81 14.19
CA TYR A 52 2.47 4.13 13.17
C TYR A 52 3.27 5.12 12.32
N ARG A 53 2.73 6.32 12.06
CA ARG A 53 3.47 7.36 11.31
C ARG A 53 4.62 7.96 12.12
N SER A 54 4.55 7.90 13.46
CA SER A 54 5.63 8.33 14.35
C SER A 54 6.69 7.26 14.59
N GLN A 55 6.55 6.06 14.03
CA GLN A 55 7.54 5.02 14.21
C GLN A 55 8.82 5.38 13.45
N THR A 56 9.91 5.57 14.18
CA THR A 56 11.22 5.83 13.61
C THR A 56 11.75 4.58 12.89
N ASN A 57 12.50 4.79 11.81
CA ASN A 57 13.13 3.69 11.09
C ASN A 57 14.05 2.90 12.03
N LYS A 58 13.81 1.59 12.17
CA LYS A 58 14.64 0.70 12.99
C LYS A 58 16.09 0.64 12.51
N ARG A 59 16.32 0.86 11.21
CA ARG A 59 17.63 0.94 10.59
C ARG A 59 17.90 2.37 10.18
N ILE A 60 19.02 2.90 10.61
CA ILE A 60 19.54 4.18 10.15
C ILE A 60 20.16 3.90 8.77
N LEU A 61 19.53 4.41 7.71
CA LEU A 61 20.16 4.47 6.40
C LEU A 61 21.36 5.42 6.55
N GLY A 62 22.52 5.03 6.03
CA GLY A 62 23.79 5.74 6.24
C GLY A 62 23.76 7.20 5.79
N GLN A 63 24.92 7.85 5.87
CA GLN A 63 25.02 9.27 5.50
C GLN A 63 24.69 9.50 4.02
N SER A 64 24.28 10.75 3.71
CA SER A 64 23.96 11.16 2.34
C SER A 64 25.17 10.97 1.43
N ILE A 65 24.92 10.63 0.17
CA ILE A 65 25.97 10.50 -0.86
C ILE A 65 26.76 11.82 -0.99
N GLU A 66 26.15 12.97 -0.74
CA GLU A 66 26.83 14.28 -0.79
C GLU A 66 27.85 14.49 0.32
N GLN A 67 27.73 13.78 1.44
CA GLN A 67 28.65 13.87 2.58
C GLN A 67 29.85 12.95 2.44
N ARG A 68 29.92 12.15 1.37
CA ARG A 68 31.02 11.20 1.17
C ARG A 68 32.33 11.96 0.89
N PRO A 69 33.46 11.52 1.45
CA PRO A 69 34.77 12.07 1.11
C PRO A 69 35.05 12.04 -0.40
N ALA A 70 35.65 13.09 -0.93
CA ALA A 70 35.99 13.20 -2.35
C ALA A 70 36.94 12.08 -2.82
N GLU A 71 37.81 11.59 -1.93
CA GLU A 71 38.75 10.50 -2.19
C GLU A 71 38.09 9.20 -2.68
N ILE A 72 36.81 9.00 -2.37
CA ILE A 72 36.01 7.84 -2.83
C ILE A 72 35.71 7.94 -4.33
N ASP A 73 35.61 9.16 -4.88
CA ASP A 73 35.28 9.38 -6.29
C ASP A 73 36.45 8.98 -7.21
N ASP A 74 37.68 9.19 -6.73
CA ASP A 74 38.90 8.84 -7.47
C ASP A 74 39.17 7.32 -7.55
N ARG A 75 38.52 6.54 -6.69
CA ARG A 75 38.58 5.06 -6.63
C ARG A 75 40.01 4.49 -6.63
N GLN A 76 40.97 5.23 -6.08
CA GLN A 76 42.39 4.86 -6.12
C GLN A 76 42.77 3.77 -5.11
N THR A 77 41.97 3.59 -4.04
CA THR A 77 42.25 2.58 -3.01
C THR A 77 41.29 1.40 -3.06
N PHE A 78 41.80 0.24 -2.64
CA PHE A 78 41.00 -0.98 -2.53
C PHE A 78 39.89 -0.81 -1.48
N GLY A 79 38.64 -0.94 -1.90
CA GLY A 79 37.46 -0.74 -1.04
C GLY A 79 36.52 0.38 -1.48
N HIS A 80 36.83 1.11 -2.56
CA HIS A 80 35.96 2.15 -3.15
C HIS A 80 35.15 1.62 -4.36
N TRP A 81 34.31 0.60 -4.15
CA TRP A 81 33.37 0.06 -5.16
C TRP A 81 31.93 0.47 -4.87
#